data_AF-F3Y7N7-F1
#
_entry.id   AF-F3Y7N7-F1
#
_cell.length_a   1.000
_cell.length_b   1.000
_cell.length_c   1.000
_cell.angle_alpha   90.00
_cell.angle_beta   90.00
_cell.angle_gamma   90.00
#
_symmetry.space_group_name_H-M   'P 1'
#
loop_
_entity.id
_entity.type
_entity.pdbx_description
1 polymer ?
#
loop_
_entity_poly.entity_id
_entity_poly.type
_entity_poly.pdbx_seq_one_letter_code
_entity_poly.pdbx_strand_id
1 'polypeptide(L)'
;MKRIERIYYYVKEKTNTSSSFLFKEIDGVTTKEIAEALNIQRTNVSKDLNQLVREGRLKKYDGRPVRYIELNDTTNYQLTEKNIRKVIWKMKSVKYRKRNIHHWQWTILIIRNYQKKMGKICLKKWLVLLIV
;
A
#
# COMPACT_ATOMS: atom_id res chain seq x y z
N MET A 1 23.07 25.26 -9.61
CA MET A 1 22.47 23.97 -9.20
C MET A 1 22.00 23.21 -10.43
N LYS A 2 22.33 21.92 -10.56
CA LYS A 2 21.92 21.10 -11.72
C LYS A 2 20.41 20.82 -11.68
N ARG A 3 19.80 20.55 -12.83
CA ARG A 3 18.36 20.23 -12.95
C ARG A 3 17.96 19.03 -12.09
N ILE A 4 18.77 17.97 -12.12
CA ILE A 4 18.55 16.73 -11.35
C ILE A 4 18.56 16.98 -9.84
N GLU A 5 19.39 17.89 -9.36
CA GLU A 5 19.44 18.29 -7.94
C GLU A 5 18.18 19.04 -7.54
N ARG A 6 17.70 19.96 -8.39
CA ARG A 6 16.41 20.67 -8.17
C ARG A 6 15.25 19.68 -8.01
N ILE A 7 15.20 18.66 -8.86
CA ILE A 7 14.19 17.61 -8.80
C ILE A 7 14.33 16.80 -7.51
N TYR A 8 15.55 16.40 -7.14
CA TYR A 8 15.80 15.66 -5.91
C TYR A 8 15.35 16.42 -4.66
N TYR A 9 15.77 17.69 -4.52
CA TYR A 9 15.39 18.52 -3.36
C TYR A 9 13.89 18.74 -3.28
N TYR A 10 13.21 18.96 -4.43
CA TYR A 10 11.76 19.09 -4.45
C TYR A 10 11.06 17.82 -3.93
N VAL A 11 11.51 16.63 -4.37
CA VAL A 11 10.95 15.36 -3.88
C VAL A 11 11.18 15.23 -2.39
N LYS A 12 12.40 15.47 -1.92
CA LYS A 12 12.79 15.43 -0.50
C LYS A 12 11.93 16.35 0.37
N GLU A 13 11.74 17.60 -0.03
CA GLU A 13 10.91 18.56 0.72
C GLU A 13 9.45 18.11 0.80
N LYS A 14 8.88 17.65 -0.32
CA LYS A 14 7.49 17.20 -0.38
C LYS A 14 7.24 15.91 0.37
N THR A 15 8.21 15.00 0.42
CA THR A 15 8.06 13.75 1.19
C THR A 15 8.22 13.98 2.68
N ASN A 16 9.08 14.91 3.10
CA ASN A 16 9.26 15.25 4.52
C ASN A 16 8.13 16.09 5.11
N THR A 17 7.45 16.91 4.29
CA THR A 17 6.36 17.79 4.75
C THR A 17 5.01 17.06 4.90
N SER A 18 4.82 15.91 4.26
CA SER A 18 3.51 15.22 4.15
C SER A 18 3.07 14.45 5.42
N SER A 19 3.48 14.88 6.62
CA SER A 19 3.00 14.30 7.89
C SER A 19 1.58 14.75 8.29
N SER A 20 0.73 15.13 7.34
CA SER A 20 -0.68 15.49 7.58
C SER A 20 -1.52 14.22 7.67
N PHE A 21 -1.73 13.79 8.92
CA PHE A 21 -2.16 12.46 9.35
C PHE A 21 -3.57 12.01 8.91
N LEU A 22 -4.35 12.83 8.20
CA LEU A 22 -5.78 12.56 8.04
C LEU A 22 -6.14 11.83 6.76
N PHE A 23 -5.76 12.28 5.56
CA PHE A 23 -6.14 11.56 4.34
C PHE A 23 -5.21 11.91 3.16
N LYS A 24 -4.17 11.10 2.91
CA LYS A 24 -3.63 11.03 1.54
C LYS A 24 -3.00 9.67 1.27
N GLU A 25 -3.39 9.11 0.14
CA GLU A 25 -2.83 7.91 -0.47
C GLU A 25 -1.31 8.11 -0.64
N ILE A 26 -0.51 7.10 -0.24
CA ILE A 26 0.91 6.90 -0.55
C ILE A 26 1.69 8.23 -0.72
N ASP A 27 2.39 8.67 0.33
CA ASP A 27 3.19 9.91 0.46
C ASP A 27 4.36 10.06 -0.54
N GLY A 28 4.09 9.93 -1.83
CA GLY A 28 5.07 10.13 -2.88
C GLY A 28 4.59 11.08 -3.94
N VAL A 29 5.56 11.69 -4.62
CA VAL A 29 5.34 12.71 -5.63
C VAL A 29 5.29 12.07 -7.01
N THR A 30 4.37 12.52 -7.85
CA THR A 30 4.27 12.07 -9.24
C THR A 30 5.14 12.91 -10.17
N THR A 31 5.52 12.34 -11.31
CA THR A 31 6.28 13.06 -12.35
C THR A 31 5.55 14.31 -12.86
N LYS A 32 4.21 14.29 -12.90
CA LYS A 32 3.40 15.42 -13.36
C LYS A 32 3.49 16.59 -12.40
N GLU A 33 3.30 16.35 -11.10
CA GLU A 33 3.40 17.38 -10.06
C GLU A 33 4.76 18.08 -10.06
N ILE A 34 5.86 17.33 -10.26
CA ILE A 34 7.21 17.89 -10.32
C ILE A 34 7.42 18.73 -11.58
N ALA A 35 6.93 18.24 -12.72
CA ALA A 35 7.03 18.93 -14.01
C ALA A 35 6.33 20.29 -13.96
N GLU A 36 5.13 20.34 -13.39
CA GLU A 36 4.33 21.56 -13.22
C GLU A 36 4.98 22.51 -12.21
N ALA A 37 5.39 22.01 -11.04
CA ALA A 37 5.96 22.86 -9.98
C ALA A 37 7.30 23.49 -10.34
N LEU A 38 8.16 22.76 -11.06
CA LEU A 38 9.49 23.25 -11.44
C LEU A 38 9.54 23.87 -12.84
N ASN A 39 8.40 23.86 -13.56
CA ASN A 39 8.29 24.22 -14.97
C ASN A 39 9.33 23.50 -15.85
N ILE A 40 9.44 22.19 -15.69
CA ILE A 40 10.37 21.31 -16.43
C ILE A 40 9.54 20.36 -17.27
N GLN A 41 9.95 20.11 -18.52
CA GLN A 41 9.30 19.11 -19.36
C GLN A 41 9.24 17.73 -18.67
N ARG A 42 8.05 17.12 -18.67
CA ARG A 42 7.79 15.82 -18.00
C ARG A 42 8.75 14.71 -18.42
N THR A 43 9.15 14.67 -19.69
CA THR A 43 10.11 13.70 -20.23
C THR A 43 11.48 13.82 -19.57
N ASN A 44 11.95 15.04 -19.36
CA ASN A 44 13.20 15.33 -18.65
C ASN A 44 13.10 14.97 -17.17
N VAL A 45 11.98 15.31 -16.52
CA VAL A 45 11.74 14.92 -15.12
C VAL A 45 11.75 13.40 -14.96
N SER A 46 11.07 12.66 -15.83
CA SER A 46 11.04 11.20 -15.77
C SER A 46 12.42 10.58 -15.96
N LYS A 47 13.24 11.13 -16.87
CA LYS A 47 14.62 10.68 -17.09
C LYS A 47 15.47 10.89 -15.83
N ASP A 48 15.42 12.09 -15.27
CA ASP A 48 16.20 12.45 -14.07
C ASP A 48 15.75 11.64 -12.84
N LEU A 49 14.44 11.45 -12.64
CA LEU A 49 13.91 10.61 -11.56
C LEU A 49 14.36 9.15 -11.68
N ASN A 50 14.35 8.59 -12.88
CA ASN A 50 14.84 7.23 -13.10
C ASN A 50 16.35 7.12 -12.85
N GLN A 51 17.11 8.16 -13.18
CA GLN A 51 18.52 8.23 -12.82
C GLN A 51 18.71 8.25 -11.29
N LEU A 52 17.99 9.11 -10.57
CA LEU A 52 18.04 9.17 -9.10
C LEU A 52 17.64 7.85 -8.43
N VAL A 53 16.72 7.08 -9.03
CA VAL A 53 16.36 5.73 -8.57
C VAL A 53 17.51 4.73 -8.79
N ARG A 54 18.19 4.80 -9.94
CA ARG A 54 19.38 3.95 -10.20
C ARG A 54 20.54 4.28 -9.27
N GLU A 55 20.70 5.56 -8.92
CA GLU A 55 21.67 6.05 -7.93
C GLU A 55 21.29 5.68 -6.49
N GLY A 56 20.13 5.06 -6.26
CA GLY A 56 19.67 4.68 -4.92
C GLY A 56 19.23 5.85 -4.05
N ARG A 57 19.03 7.05 -4.62
CA ARG A 57 18.64 8.25 -3.86
C ARG A 57 17.13 8.38 -3.67
N LEU A 58 16.37 7.79 -4.59
CA LEU A 58 14.90 7.78 -4.58
C LEU A 58 14.37 6.35 -4.73
N LYS A 59 13.16 6.12 -4.24
CA LYS A 59 12.39 4.90 -4.46
C LYS A 59 11.14 5.19 -5.27
N LYS A 60 10.82 4.33 -6.24
CA LYS A 60 9.56 4.37 -6.98
C LYS A 60 8.57 3.34 -6.44
N TYR A 61 7.29 3.69 -6.44
CA TYR A 61 6.20 2.76 -6.16
C TYR A 61 5.43 2.46 -7.45
N ASP A 62 5.19 1.17 -7.68
CA ASP A 62 4.42 0.67 -8.81
C ASP A 62 2.92 0.89 -8.57
N GLY A 63 2.51 2.15 -8.71
CA GLY A 63 1.12 2.61 -8.69
C GLY A 63 0.76 3.31 -9.99
N ARG A 64 -0.54 3.51 -10.21
CA ARG A 64 -1.06 4.37 -11.29
C ARG A 64 -1.81 5.52 -10.63
N PRO A 65 -1.25 6.73 -10.57
CA PRO A 65 0.05 7.17 -11.11
C PRO A 65 1.28 6.68 -10.33
N VAL A 66 2.44 6.63 -10.99
CA VAL A 66 3.74 6.27 -10.37
C VAL A 66 4.17 7.38 -9.40
N ARG A 67 4.61 6.98 -8.21
CA ARG A 67 5.02 7.90 -7.14
C ARG A 67 6.46 7.65 -6.74
N TYR A 68 7.16 8.73 -6.42
CA TYR A 68 8.56 8.74 -6.01
C TYR A 68 8.68 9.29 -4.59
N ILE A 69 9.53 8.65 -3.79
CA ILE A 69 9.87 9.10 -2.43
C ILE A 69 11.38 9.18 -2.26
N GLU A 70 11.83 9.99 -1.30
CA GLU A 70 13.21 9.93 -0.82
C GLU A 70 13.52 8.53 -0.26
N LEU A 71 14.62 7.93 -0.72
CA LEU A 71 15.14 6.74 -0.06
C LEU A 71 15.99 7.22 1.12
N ASN A 72 15.38 7.26 2.31
CA ASN A 72 16.15 7.32 3.54
C ASN A 72 16.62 5.89 3.85
N ASP A 73 17.91 5.69 4.08
CA ASP A 73 18.52 4.39 4.45
C ASP A 73 17.87 3.75 5.69
N THR A 74 16.96 4.45 6.36
CA THR A 74 16.02 3.96 7.37
C THR A 74 15.00 2.94 6.84
N THR A 75 15.25 2.26 5.72
CA THR A 75 14.51 1.06 5.27
C THR A 75 14.67 -0.15 6.22
N ASN A 76 14.90 0.07 7.51
CA ASN A 76 14.23 -0.73 8.51
C ASN A 76 12.81 -0.18 8.66
N TYR A 77 11.86 -0.79 7.97
CA TYR A 77 10.46 -0.64 8.34
C TYR A 77 10.35 -1.13 9.79
N GLN A 78 10.48 -0.23 10.77
CA GLN A 78 10.04 -0.54 12.12
C GLN A 78 8.52 -0.68 11.99
N LEU A 79 8.09 -1.94 11.88
CA LEU A 79 6.72 -2.37 12.05
C LEU A 79 6.31 -2.04 13.48
N THR A 80 6.04 -0.75 13.73
CA THR A 80 5.42 -0.36 14.98
C THR A 80 4.04 -1.01 15.00
N GLU A 81 3.59 -1.47 16.18
CA GLU A 81 2.25 -2.08 16.32
C GLU A 81 1.14 -1.20 15.72
N LYS A 82 1.33 0.12 15.79
CA LYS A 82 0.41 1.11 15.23
C LYS A 82 0.29 1.01 13.71
N ASN A 83 1.40 0.78 13.00
CA ASN A 83 1.42 0.61 11.55
C ASN A 83 0.80 -0.74 11.14
N ILE A 84 1.10 -1.83 11.85
CA ILE A 84 0.47 -3.14 11.61
C ILE A 84 -1.04 -3.07 11.85
N ARG A 85 -1.50 -2.52 12.98
CA ARG A 85 -2.94 -2.38 13.29
C ARG A 85 -3.66 -1.54 12.23
N LYS A 86 -3.02 -0.48 11.73
CA LYS A 86 -3.58 0.40 10.71
C LYS A 86 -3.70 -0.31 9.35
N VAL A 87 -2.71 -1.12 8.96
CA VAL A 87 -2.77 -1.99 7.76
C VAL A 87 -3.84 -3.07 7.91
N ILE A 88 -3.90 -3.75 9.06
CA ILE A 88 -4.92 -4.77 9.35
C ILE A 88 -6.34 -4.15 9.30
N TRP A 89 -6.53 -2.96 9.89
CA TRP A 89 -7.81 -2.26 9.84
C TRP A 89 -8.18 -1.82 8.42
N LYS A 90 -7.19 -1.38 7.61
CA LYS A 90 -7.37 -1.07 6.18
C LYS A 90 -7.80 -2.31 5.39
N MET A 91 -7.17 -3.47 5.63
CA MET A 91 -7.54 -4.73 4.98
C MET A 91 -8.94 -5.20 5.39
N LYS A 92 -9.32 -5.02 6.67
CA LYS A 92 -10.66 -5.35 7.17
C LYS A 92 -11.75 -4.43 6.60
N SER A 93 -11.45 -3.15 6.38
CA SER A 93 -12.40 -2.18 5.81
C SER A 93 -12.58 -2.32 4.29
N VAL A 94 -11.53 -2.67 3.54
CA VAL A 94 -11.62 -2.94 2.09
C VAL A 94 -12.44 -4.20 1.78
N LYS A 95 -12.46 -5.19 2.69
CA LYS A 95 -13.27 -6.40 2.56
C LYS A 95 -14.79 -6.13 2.63
N TYR A 96 -15.21 -4.94 3.06
CA TYR A 96 -16.63 -4.57 3.23
C TYR A 96 -17.33 -4.05 1.96
N ARG A 97 -16.62 -3.90 0.83
CA ARG A 97 -17.22 -3.30 -0.38
C ARG A 97 -17.46 -4.23 -1.57
N LYS A 98 -17.04 -5.51 -1.55
CA LYS A 98 -17.33 -6.46 -2.66
C LYS A 98 -17.38 -7.93 -2.20
N ARG A 99 -18.56 -8.39 -1.75
CA ARG A 99 -19.24 -9.67 -2.13
C ARG A 99 -20.43 -10.01 -1.21
N ASN A 100 -21.63 -9.86 -1.77
CA ASN A 100 -22.90 -10.56 -1.53
C ASN A 100 -23.16 -11.19 -0.15
N ILE A 101 -24.05 -10.53 0.61
CA ILE A 101 -24.59 -10.93 1.91
C ILE A 101 -25.40 -12.25 1.87
N HIS A 102 -25.86 -12.72 0.69
CA HIS A 102 -26.66 -13.95 0.60
C HIS A 102 -25.85 -15.26 0.66
N HIS A 103 -24.56 -15.26 0.29
CA HIS A 103 -23.77 -16.49 0.24
C HIS A 103 -23.21 -16.90 1.61
N TRP A 104 -22.96 -15.93 2.51
CA TRP A 104 -22.40 -16.20 3.84
C TRP A 104 -23.42 -16.70 4.86
N GLN A 105 -24.71 -16.40 4.68
CA GLN A 105 -25.76 -16.97 5.52
C GLN A 105 -25.94 -18.46 5.23
N TRP A 106 -25.87 -18.87 3.95
CA TRP A 106 -25.96 -20.27 3.54
C TRP A 106 -24.78 -21.11 4.03
N THR A 107 -23.54 -20.61 3.95
CA THR A 107 -22.38 -21.35 4.47
C THR A 107 -22.43 -21.50 6.00
N ILE A 108 -22.88 -20.48 6.74
CA ILE A 108 -23.06 -20.57 8.20
C ILE A 108 -24.21 -21.52 8.56
N LEU A 109 -25.30 -21.54 7.81
CA LEU A 109 -26.42 -22.49 7.99
C LEU A 109 -26.00 -23.93 7.72
N ILE A 110 -25.24 -24.17 6.65
CA ILE A 110 -24.70 -25.50 6.31
C ILE A 110 -23.75 -25.98 7.42
N ILE A 111 -22.85 -25.12 7.90
CA ILE A 111 -21.91 -25.45 9.00
C ILE A 111 -22.67 -25.69 10.32
N ARG A 112 -23.70 -24.89 10.65
CA ARG A 112 -24.55 -25.11 11.84
C ARG A 112 -25.35 -26.42 11.76
N ASN A 113 -25.87 -26.77 10.58
CA ASN A 113 -26.56 -28.06 10.39
C ASN A 113 -25.61 -29.25 10.46
N TYR A 114 -24.39 -29.12 9.93
CA TYR A 114 -23.36 -30.16 10.02
C TYR A 114 -22.87 -30.37 11.47
N GLN A 115 -22.68 -29.29 12.24
CA GLN A 115 -22.29 -29.39 13.66
C GLN A 115 -23.36 -30.07 14.54
N LYS A 116 -24.64 -29.95 14.18
CA LYS A 116 -25.74 -30.59 14.92
C LYS A 116 -25.83 -32.09 14.66
N LYS A 117 -25.37 -32.56 13.50
CA LYS A 117 -25.54 -33.94 13.01
C LYS A 117 -24.35 -34.86 13.32
N MET A 118 -23.15 -34.30 13.49
CA MET A 118 -21.93 -35.05 13.80
C MET A 118 -21.24 -34.42 15.00
N GLY A 119 -21.20 -35.12 16.14
CA GLY A 119 -20.62 -34.63 17.39
C GLY A 119 -19.21 -34.05 17.24
N LYS A 120 -18.85 -33.14 18.17
CA LYS A 120 -17.71 -32.19 18.15
C LYS A 120 -16.32 -32.74 17.76
N ILE A 121 -16.12 -34.06 17.82
CA ILE A 121 -14.84 -34.72 17.55
C ILE A 121 -14.55 -34.84 16.04
N CYS A 122 -15.55 -34.95 15.16
CA CYS A 122 -15.33 -35.09 13.71
C CYS A 122 -14.98 -33.78 13.00
N LEU A 123 -15.32 -32.62 13.57
CA LEU A 123 -15.19 -31.33 12.88
C LEU A 123 -13.74 -30.88 12.68
N LYS A 124 -12.84 -31.27 13.60
CA LYS A 124 -11.41 -30.91 13.52
C LYS A 124 -10.71 -31.59 12.33
N LYS A 125 -11.16 -32.77 11.91
CA LYS A 125 -10.56 -33.52 10.79
C LYS A 125 -11.01 -32.98 9.42
N TRP A 126 -12.20 -32.39 9.35
CA TRP A 126 -12.76 -31.83 8.11
C TRP A 126 -12.24 -30.41 7.80
N LEU A 127 -11.97 -29.59 8.83
CA LEU A 127 -11.47 -28.22 8.64
C LEU A 127 -10.05 -28.19 8.04
N VAL A 128 -9.24 -29.22 8.27
CA VAL A 128 -7.86 -29.33 7.76
C VAL A 128 -7.83 -29.59 6.24
N LEU A 129 -8.87 -30.23 5.68
CA LEU A 129 -9.00 -30.51 4.25
C LEU A 129 -9.45 -29.30 3.41
N LEU A 130 -9.89 -28.22 4.05
CA LEU A 130 -10.36 -26.99 3.38
C LEU A 130 -9.29 -25.89 3.30
N ILE A 131 -8.09 -26.16 3.82
CA ILE A 131 -6.97 -25.20 3.92
C ILE A 131 -5.76 -25.63 3.06
N VAL A 132 -5.81 -26.79 2.40
CA VAL A 132 -4.87 -27.19 1.34
C VAL A 132 -5.52 -27.04 -0.03
#